data_AF-A0A7X7G3E5-F1
#
_entry.id   AF-A0A7X7G3E5-F1
#
_cell.length_a   1.000
_cell.length_b   1.000
_cell.length_c   1.000
_cell.angle_alpha   90.00
_cell.angle_beta   90.00
_cell.angle_gamma   90.00
#
_symmetry.space_group_name_H-M   'P 1'
#
loop_
_entity.id
_entity.type
_entity.pdbx_description
1 polymer ?
#
loop_
_entity_poly.entity_id
_entity_poly.type
_entity_poly.pdbx_seq_one_letter_code
_entity_poly.pdbx_strand_id
1 'polypeptide(L)'
;MELYLKAKNNRRLKFCLLVANHQGAEINGAENWRQAAEFWLPYLKHEQHMTVGGKPLVIVFNVNGGDKDGFAAMQETARQAGLPGLAIAGCGGGTPEAGYTHRTHYNVISGYEANSEQHKYAELVEANRAAWGGNSRQPYIPIVTAGWDKRPWEGPTGLGQKPGWFYPDRTPRQFAAFLRDAIAWMDRHPDQTTAERLLLIYAWNEFGEGGYIAPTKGDPEGDYLQVLRSAVLPAGQ
;
A
#
# COMPACT_ATOMS: atom_id res chain seq x y z
N MET A 1 13.45 10.67 -1.54
CA MET A 1 14.12 9.82 -0.53
C MET A 1 15.24 10.51 0.26
N GLU A 2 15.98 11.46 -0.31
CA GLU A 2 17.13 12.06 0.38
C GLU A 2 16.85 12.62 1.78
N LEU A 3 15.74 13.35 1.97
CA LEU A 3 15.42 13.94 3.27
C LEU A 3 15.18 12.87 4.34
N TYR A 4 14.46 11.80 3.99
CA TYR A 4 14.28 10.65 4.87
C TYR A 4 15.64 10.02 5.20
N LEU A 5 16.51 9.79 4.21
CA LEU A 5 17.83 9.17 4.45
C LEU A 5 18.76 10.03 5.30
N LYS A 6 18.66 11.36 5.21
CA LYS A 6 19.43 12.31 6.02
C LYS A 6 18.86 12.51 7.43
N ALA A 7 17.63 12.07 7.70
CA ALA A 7 16.99 12.26 8.99
C ALA A 7 17.71 11.45 10.07
N LYS A 8 18.07 12.09 11.19
CA LYS A 8 18.80 11.46 12.31
C LYS A 8 18.07 10.26 12.93
N ASN A 9 16.75 10.20 12.74
CA ASN A 9 15.85 9.17 13.24
C ASN A 9 15.39 8.18 12.15
N ASN A 10 16.00 8.18 10.96
CA ASN A 10 15.61 7.31 9.84
C ASN A 10 15.59 5.81 10.19
N ARG A 11 16.42 5.37 11.14
CA ARG A 11 16.46 3.99 11.66
C ARG A 11 15.22 3.56 12.43
N ARG A 12 14.30 4.48 12.75
CA ARG A 12 13.06 4.19 13.50
C ARG A 12 11.90 3.74 12.61
N LEU A 13 12.01 3.90 11.30
CA LEU A 13 10.94 3.59 10.36
C LEU A 13 11.57 2.96 9.14
N LYS A 14 11.29 1.70 8.84
CA LYS A 14 11.68 1.08 7.58
C LYS A 14 10.86 1.66 6.41
N PHE A 15 11.36 1.54 5.18
CA PHE A 15 10.66 2.01 3.98
C PHE A 15 10.64 0.95 2.88
N CYS A 16 9.71 1.05 1.95
CA CYS A 16 9.78 0.39 0.65
C CYS A 16 9.41 1.39 -0.45
N LEU A 17 9.60 0.99 -1.71
CA LEU A 17 9.20 1.83 -2.85
C LEU A 17 7.80 1.42 -3.31
N LEU A 18 6.92 2.40 -3.46
CA LEU A 18 5.70 2.28 -4.25
C LEU A 18 5.89 3.06 -5.55
N VAL A 19 5.81 2.37 -6.67
CA VAL A 19 6.02 2.93 -8.01
C VAL A 19 4.67 3.31 -8.59
N ALA A 20 4.40 4.61 -8.68
CA ALA A 20 3.19 5.18 -9.26
C ALA A 20 3.27 5.20 -10.81
N ASN A 21 3.26 4.03 -11.42
CA ASN A 21 3.39 3.82 -12.87
C ASN A 21 2.06 4.07 -13.61
N HIS A 22 1.54 5.30 -13.58
CA HIS A 22 0.27 5.64 -14.22
C HIS A 22 0.24 7.08 -14.77
N GLN A 23 -0.74 7.36 -15.63
CA GLN A 23 -1.11 8.71 -16.10
C GLN A 23 0.05 9.50 -16.72
N GLY A 24 0.80 8.87 -17.64
CA GLY A 24 1.92 9.50 -18.34
C GLY A 24 3.27 9.31 -17.67
N ALA A 25 3.33 8.62 -16.53
CA ALA A 25 4.55 8.21 -15.84
C ALA A 25 4.79 6.68 -15.93
N GLU A 26 4.22 6.02 -16.94
CA GLU A 26 4.40 4.59 -17.14
C GLU A 26 5.86 4.24 -17.49
N ILE A 27 6.40 3.23 -16.80
CA ILE A 27 7.68 2.61 -17.17
C ILE A 27 7.34 1.47 -18.13
N ASN A 28 7.73 1.62 -19.40
CA ASN A 28 7.40 0.68 -20.46
C ASN A 28 8.65 0.02 -21.03
N GLY A 29 8.65 -1.30 -21.17
CA GLY A 29 9.72 -2.04 -21.80
C GLY A 29 10.83 -2.44 -20.83
N ALA A 30 11.45 -3.57 -21.12
CA ALA A 30 12.39 -4.22 -20.23
C ALA A 30 13.60 -3.35 -19.87
N GLU A 31 14.09 -2.57 -20.82
CA GLU A 31 15.27 -1.71 -20.63
C GLU A 31 14.99 -0.53 -19.69
N ASN A 32 13.81 0.07 -19.77
CA ASN A 32 13.43 1.15 -18.85
C ASN A 32 13.24 0.63 -17.43
N TRP A 33 12.68 -0.58 -17.27
CA TRP A 33 12.59 -1.24 -15.96
C TRP A 33 13.96 -1.64 -15.40
N ARG A 34 14.91 -2.04 -16.25
CA ARG A 34 16.31 -2.27 -15.87
C ARG A 34 16.94 -1.00 -15.31
N GLN A 35 16.87 0.10 -16.05
CA GLN A 35 17.42 1.39 -15.65
C GLN A 35 16.78 1.91 -14.36
N ALA A 36 15.46 1.73 -14.21
CA ALA A 36 14.77 2.04 -12.97
C ALA A 36 15.31 1.22 -11.78
N ALA A 37 15.47 -0.09 -11.95
CA ALA A 37 16.07 -0.94 -10.91
C ALA A 37 17.50 -0.54 -10.56
N GLU A 38 18.34 -0.24 -11.57
CA GLU A 38 19.72 0.25 -11.38
C GLU A 38 19.74 1.55 -10.58
N PHE A 39 18.88 2.51 -10.93
CA PHE A 39 18.71 3.75 -10.19
C PHE A 39 18.24 3.51 -8.75
N TRP A 40 17.39 2.50 -8.52
CA TRP A 40 16.89 2.18 -7.19
C TRP A 40 17.85 1.35 -6.34
N LEU A 41 18.93 0.78 -6.88
CA LEU A 41 19.86 -0.09 -6.15
C LEU A 41 20.35 0.49 -4.80
N PRO A 42 20.73 1.78 -4.68
CA PRO A 42 21.14 2.33 -3.39
C PRO A 42 20.04 2.25 -2.33
N TYR A 43 18.77 2.34 -2.74
CA TYR A 43 17.62 2.22 -1.85
C TYR A 43 17.31 0.75 -1.54
N LEU A 44 17.31 -0.11 -2.57
CA LEU A 44 17.04 -1.55 -2.43
C LEU A 44 18.07 -2.27 -1.55
N LYS A 45 19.31 -1.76 -1.51
CA LYS A 45 20.39 -2.26 -0.64
C LYS A 45 20.40 -1.65 0.77
N HIS A 46 19.57 -0.65 1.04
CA HIS A 46 19.62 0.08 2.31
C HIS A 46 19.12 -0.80 3.47
N GLU A 47 19.76 -0.72 4.64
CA GLU A 47 19.43 -1.55 5.83
C GLU A 47 17.98 -1.38 6.33
N GLN A 48 17.40 -0.21 6.06
CA GLN A 48 16.01 0.12 6.41
C GLN A 48 15.00 -0.25 5.32
N HIS A 49 15.42 -0.81 4.18
CA HIS A 49 14.48 -1.24 3.15
C HIS A 49 13.73 -2.48 3.63
N MET A 50 12.39 -2.45 3.57
CA MET A 50 11.54 -3.56 3.96
C MET A 50 11.76 -4.75 3.03
N THR A 51 11.93 -5.93 3.62
CA THR A 51 12.07 -7.18 2.87
C THR A 51 10.91 -8.12 3.12
N VAL A 52 10.63 -8.97 2.13
CA VAL A 52 9.70 -10.10 2.20
C VAL A 52 10.43 -11.34 1.71
N GLY A 53 10.51 -12.37 2.56
CA GLY A 53 11.34 -13.55 2.30
C GLY A 53 12.82 -13.20 2.08
N GLY A 54 13.31 -12.16 2.76
CA GLY A 54 14.67 -11.64 2.60
C GLY A 54 14.92 -10.82 1.31
N LYS A 55 13.92 -10.65 0.44
CA LYS A 55 14.03 -9.85 -0.81
C LYS A 55 13.48 -8.43 -0.60
N PRO A 56 14.14 -7.36 -1.09
CA PRO A 56 13.61 -6.01 -1.05
C PRO A 56 12.22 -5.91 -1.68
N LEU A 57 11.27 -5.30 -0.97
CA LEU A 57 9.90 -5.11 -1.43
C LEU A 57 9.79 -3.89 -2.35
N VAL A 58 9.16 -4.06 -3.51
CA VAL A 58 8.72 -3.01 -4.42
C VAL A 58 7.24 -3.21 -4.68
N ILE A 59 6.45 -2.16 -4.52
CA ILE A 59 5.00 -2.17 -4.77
C ILE A 59 4.74 -1.41 -6.07
N VAL A 60 3.95 -1.98 -6.98
CA VAL A 60 3.57 -1.35 -8.26
C VAL A 60 2.12 -0.93 -8.16
N PHE A 61 1.87 0.39 -8.30
CA PHE A 61 0.56 1.00 -8.10
C PHE A 61 -0.47 0.56 -9.13
N ASN A 62 -0.10 0.51 -10.41
CA ASN A 62 -1.00 0.08 -11.47
C ASN A 62 -0.50 -1.22 -12.06
N VAL A 63 -1.21 -2.31 -11.75
CA VAL A 63 -0.83 -3.65 -12.24
C VAL A 63 -0.85 -3.79 -13.75
N ASN A 64 -1.66 -2.98 -14.44
CA ASN A 64 -1.75 -2.98 -15.90
C ASN A 64 -0.51 -2.40 -16.57
N GLY A 65 0.32 -1.65 -15.83
CA GLY A 65 1.66 -1.26 -16.26
C GLY A 65 2.73 -2.29 -15.90
N GLY A 66 2.34 -3.51 -15.54
CA GLY A 66 3.26 -4.62 -15.27
C GLY A 66 3.83 -5.19 -16.56
N ASP A 67 5.15 -5.32 -16.60
CA ASP A 67 5.91 -5.80 -17.74
C ASP A 67 6.69 -7.05 -17.29
N LYS A 68 6.32 -8.23 -17.79
CA LYS A 68 6.98 -9.49 -17.42
C LYS A 68 8.48 -9.44 -17.69
N ASP A 69 8.86 -8.93 -18.86
CA ASP A 69 10.26 -8.85 -19.27
C ASP A 69 10.98 -7.75 -18.49
N GLY A 70 10.28 -6.65 -18.19
CA GLY A 70 10.75 -5.61 -17.28
C GLY A 70 11.01 -6.10 -15.86
N PHE A 71 10.08 -6.85 -15.27
CA PHE A 71 10.29 -7.43 -13.95
C PHE A 71 11.37 -8.51 -13.96
N ALA A 72 11.50 -9.28 -15.03
CA ALA A 72 12.64 -10.18 -15.21
C ALA A 72 13.97 -9.40 -15.23
N ALA A 73 14.02 -8.26 -15.94
CA ALA A 73 15.18 -7.38 -15.94
C ALA A 73 15.47 -6.79 -14.55
N MET A 74 14.46 -6.33 -13.81
CA MET A 74 14.63 -5.86 -12.42
C MET A 74 15.19 -6.97 -11.50
N GLN A 75 14.68 -8.19 -11.64
CA GLN A 75 15.14 -9.35 -10.87
C GLN A 75 16.60 -9.67 -11.19
N GLU A 76 17.00 -9.61 -12.46
CA GLU A 76 18.37 -9.82 -12.89
C GLU A 76 19.31 -8.73 -12.36
N THR A 77 18.94 -7.45 -12.52
CA THR A 77 19.70 -6.30 -11.98
C THR A 77 19.92 -6.45 -10.47
N ALA A 78 18.88 -6.82 -9.72
CA ALA A 78 19.00 -7.03 -8.28
C ALA A 78 20.00 -8.16 -7.94
N ARG A 79 19.93 -9.29 -8.65
CA ARG A 79 20.85 -10.43 -8.43
C ARG A 79 22.29 -10.11 -8.78
N GLN A 80 22.52 -9.45 -9.92
CA GLN A 80 23.86 -8.99 -10.32
C GLN A 80 24.46 -8.02 -9.30
N ALA A 81 23.61 -7.24 -8.64
CA ALA A 81 24.01 -6.35 -7.57
C ALA A 81 24.20 -7.05 -6.21
N GLY A 82 24.05 -8.38 -6.11
CA GLY A 82 24.24 -9.17 -4.89
C GLY A 82 23.02 -9.31 -3.98
N LEU A 83 21.83 -8.88 -4.44
CA LEU A 83 20.58 -9.10 -3.72
C LEU A 83 19.97 -10.47 -4.09
N PRO A 84 19.13 -11.09 -3.24
CA PRO A 84 18.47 -12.37 -3.55
C PRO A 84 17.37 -12.29 -4.64
N GLY A 85 17.27 -11.17 -5.36
CA GLY A 85 16.12 -10.76 -6.17
C GLY A 85 15.18 -9.83 -5.39
N LEU A 86 14.01 -9.57 -5.96
CA LEU A 86 13.00 -8.65 -5.44
C LEU A 86 11.71 -9.37 -5.07
N ALA A 87 11.02 -8.85 -4.06
CA ALA A 87 9.60 -9.10 -3.84
C ALA A 87 8.82 -7.97 -4.53
N ILE A 88 8.07 -8.31 -5.58
CA ILE A 88 7.28 -7.38 -6.37
C ILE A 88 5.81 -7.61 -6.05
N ALA A 89 5.17 -6.62 -5.40
CA ALA A 89 3.75 -6.64 -5.08
C ALA A 89 2.96 -5.75 -6.05
N GLY A 90 1.84 -6.25 -6.57
CA GLY A 90 0.95 -5.48 -7.44
C GLY A 90 -0.31 -5.02 -6.72
N CYS A 91 -0.68 -3.75 -6.88
CA CYS A 91 -1.96 -3.21 -6.42
C CYS A 91 -3.10 -3.61 -7.40
N GLY A 92 -3.97 -4.54 -6.99
CA GLY A 92 -5.06 -5.06 -7.81
C GLY A 92 -4.81 -6.49 -8.31
N GLY A 93 -5.17 -6.79 -9.56
CA GLY A 93 -5.16 -8.15 -10.13
C GLY A 93 -3.83 -8.63 -10.74
N GLY A 94 -2.68 -8.17 -10.24
CA GLY A 94 -1.37 -8.59 -10.80
C GLY A 94 -1.11 -10.08 -10.57
N THR A 95 -0.67 -10.81 -11.59
CA THR A 95 -0.49 -12.28 -11.54
C THR A 95 0.98 -12.71 -11.53
N PRO A 96 1.29 -13.94 -11.07
CA PRO A 96 2.65 -14.49 -11.14
C PRO A 96 3.20 -14.60 -12.57
N GLU A 97 2.33 -14.86 -13.56
CA GLU A 97 2.72 -14.97 -14.97
C GLU A 97 3.24 -13.65 -15.53
N ALA A 98 2.70 -12.54 -15.03
CA ALA A 98 3.18 -11.18 -15.32
C ALA A 98 4.41 -10.78 -14.47
N GLY A 99 4.88 -11.64 -13.56
CA GLY A 99 6.05 -11.43 -12.72
C GLY A 99 5.76 -10.89 -11.31
N TYR A 100 4.49 -10.73 -10.93
CA TYR A 100 4.13 -10.30 -9.57
C TYR A 100 4.25 -11.44 -8.57
N THR A 101 5.19 -11.31 -7.64
CA THR A 101 5.40 -12.30 -6.56
C THR A 101 4.37 -12.23 -5.45
N HIS A 102 3.78 -11.04 -5.24
CA HIS A 102 2.82 -10.75 -4.18
C HIS A 102 1.69 -9.89 -4.73
N ARG A 103 0.58 -9.83 -3.99
CA ARG A 103 -0.57 -9.00 -4.34
C ARG A 103 -0.99 -8.15 -3.15
N THR A 104 -1.50 -6.95 -3.44
CA THR A 104 -2.07 -6.03 -2.45
C THR A 104 -3.04 -5.09 -3.17
N HIS A 105 -3.47 -4.02 -2.54
CA HIS A 105 -4.20 -2.92 -3.16
C HIS A 105 -3.64 -1.60 -2.64
N TYR A 106 -3.80 -0.54 -3.43
CA TYR A 106 -3.52 0.81 -2.96
C TYR A 106 -4.59 1.26 -1.96
N ASN A 107 -5.85 1.11 -2.33
CA ASN A 107 -7.03 1.18 -1.48
C ASN A 107 -8.09 0.22 -2.06
N VAL A 108 -9.13 -0.06 -1.28
CA VAL A 108 -10.32 -0.76 -1.78
C VAL A 108 -11.52 0.13 -1.51
N ILE A 109 -12.07 0.68 -2.59
CA ILE A 109 -13.18 1.62 -2.57
C ILE A 109 -14.23 1.21 -3.60
N SER A 110 -15.49 1.37 -3.24
CA SER A 110 -16.63 1.22 -4.16
C SER A 110 -17.14 2.59 -4.56
N GLY A 111 -17.69 2.70 -5.77
CA GLY A 111 -18.29 3.93 -6.28
C GLY A 111 -17.29 5.07 -6.54
N TYR A 112 -16.06 4.77 -6.98
CA TYR A 112 -15.04 5.80 -7.28
C TYR A 112 -15.54 6.85 -8.30
N GLU A 113 -16.16 6.39 -9.40
CA GLU A 113 -16.85 7.23 -10.39
C GLU A 113 -18.34 6.85 -10.43
N ALA A 114 -19.10 7.33 -9.45
CA ALA A 114 -20.53 7.05 -9.29
C ALA A 114 -21.32 8.36 -9.06
N ASN A 115 -22.60 8.26 -8.73
CA ASN A 115 -23.33 9.41 -8.19
C ASN A 115 -22.71 9.85 -6.86
N SER A 116 -22.79 11.15 -6.57
CA SER A 116 -22.38 11.67 -5.26
C SER A 116 -23.36 11.15 -4.21
N GLU A 117 -22.89 10.24 -3.35
CA GLU A 117 -23.73 9.57 -2.36
C GLU A 117 -22.94 9.29 -1.08
N GLN A 118 -23.59 9.52 0.06
CA GLN A 118 -23.00 9.24 1.36
C GLN A 118 -23.22 7.77 1.74
N HIS A 119 -22.13 7.07 2.05
CA HIS A 119 -22.14 5.68 2.50
C HIS A 119 -21.56 5.54 3.90
N LYS A 120 -21.76 4.37 4.51
CA LYS A 120 -21.22 4.03 5.83
C LYS A 120 -19.80 3.51 5.70
N TYR A 121 -18.88 3.98 6.54
CA TYR A 121 -17.50 3.47 6.57
C TYR A 121 -17.44 1.93 6.74
N ALA A 122 -18.43 1.33 7.38
CA ALA A 122 -18.57 -0.13 7.47
C ALA A 122 -18.64 -0.82 6.11
N GLU A 123 -19.25 -0.22 5.09
CA GLU A 123 -19.32 -0.79 3.73
C GLU A 123 -17.91 -0.88 3.10
N LEU A 124 -17.08 0.13 3.33
CA LEU A 124 -15.69 0.15 2.90
C LEU A 124 -14.85 -0.91 3.67
N VAL A 125 -15.11 -1.10 4.97
CA VAL A 125 -14.52 -2.19 5.75
C VAL A 125 -14.88 -3.56 5.16
N GLU A 126 -16.16 -3.82 4.87
CA GLU A 126 -16.58 -5.10 4.29
C GLU A 126 -15.99 -5.32 2.89
N ALA A 127 -15.91 -4.27 2.06
CA ALA A 127 -15.29 -4.36 0.73
C ALA A 127 -13.80 -4.75 0.82
N ASN A 128 -13.06 -4.18 1.78
CA ASN A 128 -11.67 -4.55 2.03
C ASN A 128 -11.56 -6.02 2.50
N ARG A 129 -12.39 -6.44 3.47
CA ARG A 129 -12.41 -7.83 3.95
C ARG A 129 -12.67 -8.82 2.81
N ALA A 130 -13.59 -8.49 1.91
CA ALA A 130 -13.89 -9.31 0.73
C ALA A 130 -12.74 -9.35 -0.29
N ALA A 131 -11.91 -8.30 -0.35
CA ALA A 131 -10.74 -8.25 -1.23
C ALA A 131 -9.53 -9.03 -0.69
N TRP A 132 -9.50 -9.31 0.63
CA TRP A 132 -8.41 -10.06 1.24
C TRP A 132 -8.41 -11.52 0.79
N GLY A 133 -7.34 -11.94 0.12
CA GLY A 133 -7.21 -13.30 -0.37
C GLY A 133 -5.88 -13.52 -1.09
N GLY A 134 -5.17 -14.56 -0.71
CA GLY A 134 -3.90 -14.95 -1.32
C GLY A 134 -3.80 -16.46 -1.44
N ASN A 135 -2.64 -16.94 -1.84
CA ASN A 135 -2.31 -18.36 -1.81
C ASN A 135 -0.81 -18.55 -1.69
N SER A 136 -0.37 -19.79 -1.49
CA SER A 136 1.05 -20.11 -1.30
C SER A 136 1.96 -19.74 -2.48
N ARG A 137 1.42 -19.59 -3.70
CA ARG A 137 2.19 -19.14 -4.87
C ARG A 137 2.23 -17.62 -5.01
N GLN A 138 1.23 -16.93 -4.49
CA GLN A 138 1.14 -15.48 -4.51
C GLN A 138 0.49 -14.97 -3.22
N PRO A 139 1.29 -14.76 -2.17
CA PRO A 139 0.77 -14.26 -0.91
C PRO A 139 0.23 -12.84 -1.05
N TYR A 140 -0.77 -12.53 -0.23
CA TYR A 140 -1.47 -11.27 -0.21
C TYR A 140 -1.09 -10.45 1.03
N ILE A 141 -0.75 -9.18 0.80
CA ILE A 141 -0.50 -8.19 1.86
C ILE A 141 -1.82 -7.43 2.06
N PRO A 142 -2.56 -7.68 3.15
CA PRO A 142 -3.82 -6.99 3.40
C PRO A 142 -3.65 -5.48 3.48
N ILE A 143 -4.68 -4.78 3.05
CA ILE A 143 -4.80 -3.33 3.13
C ILE A 143 -5.97 -2.97 4.06
N VAL A 144 -5.79 -1.88 4.81
CA VAL A 144 -6.82 -1.21 5.59
C VAL A 144 -6.98 0.20 5.03
N THR A 145 -8.09 0.45 4.32
CA THR A 145 -8.48 1.80 3.90
C THR A 145 -9.06 2.56 5.11
N ALA A 146 -8.29 3.50 5.66
CA ALA A 146 -8.59 4.25 6.88
C ALA A 146 -9.69 5.31 6.71
N GLY A 147 -10.02 5.67 5.48
CA GLY A 147 -11.07 6.64 5.14
C GLY A 147 -11.18 6.83 3.63
N TRP A 148 -12.29 7.41 3.19
CA TRP A 148 -12.47 7.86 1.81
C TRP A 148 -13.53 8.96 1.74
N ASP A 149 -13.13 10.14 1.28
CA ASP A 149 -13.99 11.27 0.95
C ASP A 149 -13.23 12.19 -0.01
N LYS A 150 -13.30 11.86 -1.31
CA LYS A 150 -12.57 12.61 -2.35
C LYS A 150 -13.29 13.85 -2.86
N ARG A 151 -14.38 14.29 -2.22
CA ARG A 151 -15.13 15.49 -2.64
C ARG A 151 -14.25 16.73 -2.85
N PRO A 152 -13.15 16.97 -2.10
CA PRO A 152 -12.22 18.08 -2.40
C PRO A 152 -11.58 18.05 -3.79
N TRP A 153 -11.51 16.88 -4.43
CA TRP A 153 -10.94 16.70 -5.77
C TRP A 153 -11.98 16.74 -6.90
N GLU A 154 -13.26 16.73 -6.55
CA GLU A 154 -14.35 16.63 -7.51
C GLU A 154 -14.68 17.99 -8.15
N GLY A 155 -15.17 17.94 -9.39
CA GLY A 155 -15.69 19.10 -10.08
C GLY A 155 -14.64 20.16 -10.48
N PRO A 156 -15.06 21.26 -11.10
CA PRO A 156 -14.16 22.25 -11.69
C PRO A 156 -13.38 23.07 -10.65
N THR A 157 -13.81 23.10 -9.39
CA THR A 157 -13.09 23.77 -8.29
C THR A 157 -12.05 22.88 -7.63
N GLY A 158 -12.06 21.57 -7.91
CA GLY A 158 -11.07 20.60 -7.45
C GLY A 158 -10.07 20.25 -8.56
N LEU A 159 -9.81 18.94 -8.73
CA LEU A 159 -8.97 18.39 -9.80
C LEU A 159 -9.77 17.91 -11.02
N GLY A 160 -11.04 18.32 -11.13
CA GLY A 160 -11.92 17.88 -12.22
C GLY A 160 -12.33 16.42 -12.14
N GLN A 161 -12.12 15.73 -11.01
CA GLN A 161 -12.54 14.33 -10.86
C GLN A 161 -14.07 14.21 -10.91
N LYS A 162 -14.56 13.10 -11.46
CA LYS A 162 -15.99 12.79 -11.43
C LYS A 162 -16.45 12.54 -10.00
N PRO A 163 -17.74 12.76 -9.68
CA PRO A 163 -18.30 12.41 -8.39
C PRO A 163 -18.17 10.93 -8.05
N GLY A 164 -18.33 10.59 -6.77
CA GLY A 164 -18.41 9.22 -6.30
C GLY A 164 -18.96 9.12 -4.88
N TRP A 165 -18.95 7.90 -4.35
CA TRP A 165 -19.34 7.62 -2.98
C TRP A 165 -18.33 8.21 -1.99
N PHE A 166 -18.81 8.68 -0.85
CA PHE A 166 -17.99 9.21 0.25
C PHE A 166 -18.47 8.70 1.61
N TYR A 167 -17.53 8.54 2.56
CA TYR A 167 -17.72 7.79 3.80
C TYR A 167 -17.32 8.63 5.03
N PRO A 168 -18.12 9.64 5.40
CA PRO A 168 -17.71 10.66 6.36
C PRO A 168 -17.78 10.21 7.83
N ASP A 169 -18.40 9.05 8.11
CA ASP A 169 -18.69 8.59 9.47
C ASP A 169 -17.64 7.64 10.07
N ARG A 170 -16.42 7.66 9.52
CA ARG A 170 -15.28 6.92 10.09
C ARG A 170 -14.94 7.41 11.51
N THR A 171 -14.50 6.50 12.36
CA THR A 171 -14.05 6.80 13.73
C THR A 171 -12.80 6.02 14.09
N PRO A 172 -11.98 6.47 15.07
CA PRO A 172 -10.85 5.71 15.59
C PRO A 172 -11.25 4.31 16.07
N ARG A 173 -12.45 4.15 16.66
CA ARG A 173 -12.94 2.85 17.13
C ARG A 173 -13.18 1.87 15.98
N GLN A 174 -13.83 2.31 14.90
CA GLN A 174 -14.05 1.48 13.71
C GLN A 174 -12.72 1.11 13.05
N PHE A 175 -11.81 2.07 12.91
CA PHE A 175 -10.47 1.83 12.38
C PHE A 175 -9.69 0.81 13.22
N ALA A 176 -9.73 0.92 14.55
CA ALA A 176 -9.10 -0.03 15.46
C ALA A 176 -9.67 -1.45 15.33
N ALA A 177 -10.99 -1.57 15.18
CA ALA A 177 -11.63 -2.87 14.95
C ALA A 177 -11.18 -3.47 13.61
N PHE A 178 -11.17 -2.65 12.56
CA PHE A 178 -10.76 -3.07 11.23
C PHE A 178 -9.28 -3.52 11.16
N LEU A 179 -8.37 -2.82 11.86
CA LEU A 179 -6.98 -3.26 12.03
C LEU A 179 -6.89 -4.64 12.70
N ARG A 180 -7.65 -4.86 13.78
CA ARG A 180 -7.68 -6.17 14.46
C ARG A 180 -8.23 -7.27 13.57
N ASP A 181 -9.21 -6.97 12.71
CA ASP A 181 -9.72 -7.95 11.76
C ASP A 181 -8.67 -8.35 10.73
N ALA A 182 -7.87 -7.40 10.25
CA ALA A 182 -6.79 -7.68 9.30
C ALA A 182 -5.67 -8.51 9.94
N ILE A 183 -5.30 -8.19 11.19
CA ILE A 183 -4.35 -8.99 11.98
C ILE A 183 -4.87 -10.41 12.17
N ALA A 184 -6.13 -10.55 12.60
CA ALA A 184 -6.76 -11.84 12.81
C ALA A 184 -6.96 -12.63 11.49
N TRP A 185 -7.14 -11.94 10.37
CA TRP A 185 -7.16 -12.58 9.05
C TRP A 185 -5.79 -13.18 8.71
N MET A 186 -4.68 -12.45 8.95
CA MET A 186 -3.33 -12.98 8.76
C MET A 186 -3.04 -14.19 9.68
N ASP A 187 -3.52 -14.14 10.94
CA ASP A 187 -3.41 -15.28 11.87
C ASP A 187 -4.10 -16.55 11.35
N ARG A 188 -5.26 -16.41 10.71
CA ARG A 188 -6.04 -17.53 10.20
C ARG A 188 -5.59 -18.04 8.84
N HIS A 189 -4.81 -17.26 8.09
CA HIS A 189 -4.37 -17.59 6.74
C HIS A 189 -2.84 -17.44 6.57
N PRO A 190 -2.02 -18.12 7.40
CA PRO A 190 -0.57 -17.97 7.39
C PRO A 190 0.09 -18.40 6.06
N ASP A 191 -0.60 -19.22 5.26
CA ASP A 191 -0.17 -19.68 3.94
C ASP A 191 -0.63 -18.75 2.78
N GLN A 192 -1.49 -17.79 3.07
CA GLN A 192 -2.02 -16.82 2.09
C GLN A 192 -1.46 -15.41 2.27
N THR A 193 -0.66 -15.17 3.30
CA THR A 193 -0.05 -13.86 3.59
C THR A 193 1.46 -13.95 3.73
N THR A 194 2.14 -12.82 3.91
CA THR A 194 3.60 -12.82 4.08
C THR A 194 3.98 -13.37 5.45
N ALA A 195 5.10 -14.09 5.54
CA ALA A 195 5.60 -14.62 6.81
C ALA A 195 5.92 -13.50 7.82
N GLU A 196 6.29 -12.31 7.32
CA GLU A 196 6.53 -11.09 8.10
C GLU A 196 5.24 -10.44 8.61
N ARG A 197 4.06 -10.94 8.21
CA ARG A 197 2.74 -10.42 8.59
C ARG A 197 2.58 -8.94 8.25
N LEU A 198 2.87 -8.60 7.00
CA LEU A 198 2.76 -7.22 6.54
C LEU A 198 1.30 -6.83 6.33
N LEU A 199 0.97 -5.63 6.79
CA LEU A 199 -0.30 -4.95 6.58
C LEU A 199 0.00 -3.57 6.00
N LEU A 200 -0.75 -3.15 4.98
CA LEU A 200 -0.75 -1.79 4.50
C LEU A 200 -1.90 -0.99 5.14
N ILE A 201 -1.66 0.29 5.37
CA ILE A 201 -2.70 1.24 5.75
C ILE A 201 -2.72 2.32 4.69
N TYR A 202 -3.87 2.48 4.05
CA TYR A 202 -4.15 3.61 3.20
C TYR A 202 -4.90 4.64 4.06
N ALA A 203 -4.33 5.80 4.37
CA ALA A 203 -2.96 6.21 4.14
C ALA A 203 -2.48 7.11 5.28
N TRP A 204 -1.18 7.41 5.31
CA TRP A 204 -0.63 8.40 6.23
C TRP A 204 -1.26 9.79 5.99
N ASN A 205 -1.21 10.29 4.75
CA ASN A 205 -1.47 11.70 4.43
C ASN A 205 -2.24 11.93 3.11
N GLU A 206 -3.06 10.98 2.66
CA GLU A 206 -3.97 11.22 1.53
C GLU A 206 -5.13 12.12 1.95
N PHE A 207 -4.81 13.40 2.17
CA PHE A 207 -5.74 14.42 2.67
C PHE A 207 -6.86 14.71 1.66
N GLY A 208 -6.50 14.78 0.38
CA GLY A 208 -7.43 15.09 -0.70
C GLY A 208 -8.42 13.96 -1.01
N GLU A 209 -8.02 12.71 -0.75
CA GLU A 209 -8.88 11.53 -0.88
C GLU A 209 -9.63 11.20 0.43
N GLY A 210 -9.37 11.92 1.53
CA GLY A 210 -9.99 11.67 2.83
C GLY A 210 -9.49 10.42 3.56
N GLY A 211 -8.41 9.80 3.08
CA GLY A 211 -7.85 8.53 3.60
C GLY A 211 -6.80 8.65 4.71
N TYR A 212 -6.48 9.86 5.14
CA TYR A 212 -5.37 10.14 6.08
C TYR A 212 -5.61 9.64 7.52
N ILE A 213 -4.51 9.26 8.19
CA ILE A 213 -4.43 9.06 9.65
C ILE A 213 -3.49 10.05 10.35
N ALA A 214 -2.82 10.92 9.59
CA ALA A 214 -1.98 11.96 10.14
C ALA A 214 -2.82 12.93 11.02
N PRO A 215 -2.27 13.42 12.16
CA PRO A 215 -2.96 14.38 13.01
C PRO A 215 -3.40 15.63 12.25
N THR A 216 -4.55 16.18 12.62
CA THR A 216 -5.12 17.37 11.99
C THR A 216 -5.64 18.35 13.05
N LYS A 217 -6.15 19.51 12.63
CA LYS A 217 -6.86 20.42 13.55
C LYS A 217 -8.10 19.78 14.18
N GLY A 218 -8.73 18.81 13.50
CA GLY A 218 -9.89 18.08 14.02
C GLY A 218 -9.54 16.83 14.84
N ASP A 219 -8.27 16.41 14.81
CA ASP A 219 -7.72 15.31 15.60
C ASP A 219 -6.30 15.71 16.08
N PRO A 220 -6.20 16.67 17.02
CA PRO A 220 -4.92 17.23 17.43
C PRO A 220 -4.07 16.25 18.26
N GLU A 221 -4.73 15.34 19.00
CA GLU A 221 -4.07 14.34 19.85
C GLU A 221 -3.70 13.07 19.07
N GLY A 222 -4.10 12.97 17.79
CA GLY A 222 -3.78 11.86 16.92
C GLY A 222 -4.43 10.55 17.35
N ASP A 223 -5.74 10.57 17.62
CA ASP A 223 -6.52 9.43 18.09
C ASP A 223 -6.37 8.20 17.17
N TYR A 224 -6.30 8.41 15.86
CA TYR A 224 -6.03 7.33 14.89
C TYR A 224 -4.66 6.66 15.11
N LEU A 225 -3.64 7.43 15.47
CA LEU A 225 -2.31 6.90 15.78
C LEU A 225 -2.29 6.18 17.13
N GLN A 226 -3.02 6.69 18.12
CA GLN A 226 -3.13 6.05 19.44
C GLN A 226 -3.78 4.67 19.32
N VAL A 227 -4.89 4.56 18.57
CA VAL A 227 -5.55 3.27 18.36
C VAL A 227 -4.74 2.33 17.47
N LEU A 228 -4.01 2.85 16.47
CA LEU A 228 -3.08 2.05 15.67
C LEU A 228 -2.01 1.44 16.56
N ARG A 229 -1.34 2.26 17.38
CA ARG A 229 -0.31 1.81 18.33
C ARG A 229 -0.88 0.71 19.24
N SER A 230 -2.07 0.92 19.79
CA SER A 230 -2.70 -0.04 20.70
C SER A 230 -3.09 -1.36 20.00
N ALA A 231 -3.43 -1.31 18.71
CA ALA A 231 -3.79 -2.50 17.94
C ALA A 231 -2.58 -3.35 17.54
N VAL A 232 -1.44 -2.72 17.24
CA VAL A 232 -0.24 -3.43 16.75
C VAL A 232 0.82 -3.67 17.83
N LEU A 233 0.81 -2.92 18.93
CA LEU A 233 1.66 -3.08 20.11
C LEU A 233 0.76 -3.32 21.34
N PRO A 234 0.24 -4.55 21.55
CA PRO A 234 -0.57 -4.83 22.73
C PRO A 234 0.23 -4.58 24.02
N ALA A 235 -0.46 -4.07 25.06
CA ALA A 235 0.15 -3.67 26.32
C ALA A 235 1.01 -4.80 26.93
N GLY A 236 2.28 -4.51 27.24
CA GLY A 236 3.24 -5.46 27.82
C GLY A 236 4.54 -5.67 27.04
N GLN A 237 4.78 -4.89 25.98
CA GLN A 237 6.07 -4.80 25.28
C GLN A 237 6.63 -3.37 25.31
#